data_AF-A0A5E4HSX6-F1
#
_entry.id   AF-A0A5E4HSX6-F1
#
_cell.length_a   1.000
_cell.length_b   1.000
_cell.length_c   1.000
_cell.angle_alpha   90.00
_cell.angle_beta   90.00
_cell.angle_gamma   90.00
#
_symmetry.space_group_name_H-M   'P 1'
#
loop_
_entity.id
_entity.type
_entity.pdbx_description
1 polymer ?
#
loop_
_entity_poly.entity_id
_entity_poly.type
_entity_poly.pdbx_seq_one_letter_code
_entity_poly.pdbx_strand_id
1 'polypeptide(L)'
;MRENNRTFKIIIFILSILLIGSSAFLFVSLEEIKQKDASIAALSVEITSQKQQISQLGSNISNLKEDLSRKEALLRNETQTRQKLEEEIINLTMVAKGDYGVLGVDDNNIGHVIPLEVIIKDGNGNLFLNVANVLVDESMQSSAQTAIQVAREVTRTSLTNKDVLINVKAPVQEGKLSISGGSAGGAITIAAIAAMKGIEPRQDVLMTGTINEDHSIGQIGAPRAKGIAARENGAKLFLVPPGQKSEVGDIGIEVMEVRTIEEAVRYAI
;
A
#
# COMPACT_ATOMS: atom_id res chain seq x y z
N MET A 1 -24.38 87.33 -65.67
CA MET A 1 -23.01 86.75 -65.73
C MET A 1 -22.18 86.88 -64.44
N ARG A 2 -22.43 87.84 -63.52
CA ARG A 2 -21.62 88.01 -62.28
C ARG A 2 -21.97 87.08 -61.11
N GLU A 3 -23.23 86.65 -60.97
CA GLU A 3 -23.67 85.77 -59.89
C GLU A 3 -23.13 84.33 -60.01
N ASN A 4 -23.18 83.73 -61.21
CA ASN A 4 -22.65 82.39 -61.46
C ASN A 4 -21.17 82.22 -61.07
N ASN A 5 -20.36 83.28 -61.18
CA ASN A 5 -18.92 83.22 -60.86
C ASN A 5 -18.66 83.21 -59.33
N ARG A 6 -19.54 83.81 -58.51
CA ARG A 6 -19.42 83.74 -57.04
C ARG A 6 -19.83 82.37 -56.52
N THR A 7 -20.95 81.82 -57.00
CA THR A 7 -21.43 80.50 -56.62
C THR A 7 -20.42 79.41 -57.01
N PHE A 8 -19.80 79.53 -58.19
CA PHE A 8 -18.76 78.60 -58.66
C PHE A 8 -17.48 78.65 -57.80
N LYS A 9 -17.03 79.84 -57.38
CA LYS A 9 -15.87 79.99 -56.47
C LYS A 9 -16.13 79.41 -55.07
N ILE A 10 -17.34 79.54 -54.54
CA ILE A 10 -17.73 78.97 -53.25
C ILE A 10 -17.75 77.44 -53.33
N ILE A 11 -18.30 76.87 -54.40
CA ILE A 11 -18.32 75.41 -54.62
C ILE A 11 -16.88 74.86 -54.71
N ILE A 12 -15.99 75.53 -55.46
CA ILE A 12 -14.57 75.12 -55.54
C ILE A 12 -13.88 75.20 -54.18
N PHE A 13 -14.13 76.26 -53.41
CA PHE A 13 -13.56 76.41 -52.07
C PHE A 13 -14.03 75.31 -51.11
N ILE A 14 -15.32 74.99 -51.11
CA ILE A 14 -15.89 73.88 -50.33
C ILE A 14 -15.29 72.55 -50.77
N LEU A 15 -15.20 72.29 -52.08
CA LEU A 15 -14.56 71.07 -52.61
C LEU A 15 -13.09 70.98 -52.18
N SER A 16 -12.35 72.09 -52.19
CA SER A 16 -10.93 72.09 -51.80
C SER A 16 -10.73 71.81 -50.31
N ILE A 17 -11.58 72.35 -49.44
CA ILE A 17 -11.56 72.04 -48.00
C ILE A 17 -11.91 70.57 -47.77
N LEU A 18 -12.92 70.07 -48.46
CA LEU A 18 -13.37 68.68 -48.33
C LEU A 18 -12.30 67.69 -48.84
N LEU A 19 -11.59 68.04 -49.91
CA LEU A 19 -10.46 67.28 -50.44
C LEU A 19 -9.29 67.25 -49.45
N ILE A 20 -8.93 68.40 -48.85
CA ILE A 20 -7.87 68.48 -47.83
C ILE A 20 -8.25 67.67 -46.59
N GLY A 21 -9.49 67.80 -46.10
CA GLY A 21 -9.99 67.04 -44.95
C GLY A 21 -9.99 65.53 -45.19
N SER A 22 -10.45 65.10 -46.38
CA SER A 22 -10.39 63.69 -46.78
C SER A 22 -8.94 63.18 -46.89
N SER A 23 -8.02 63.99 -47.42
CA SER A 23 -6.61 63.62 -47.52
C SER A 23 -5.94 63.52 -46.16
N ALA A 24 -6.27 64.41 -45.22
CA ALA A 24 -5.75 64.36 -43.85
C ALA A 24 -6.30 63.16 -43.08
N PHE A 25 -7.60 62.85 -43.24
CA PHE A 25 -8.21 61.65 -42.67
C PHE A 25 -7.54 60.37 -43.20
N LEU A 26 -7.37 60.26 -44.52
CA LEU A 26 -6.66 59.14 -45.14
C LEU A 26 -5.23 59.00 -44.62
N PHE A 27 -4.53 60.12 -44.39
CA PHE A 27 -3.17 60.10 -43.85
C PHE A 27 -3.12 59.55 -42.42
N VAL A 28 -4.01 60.01 -41.53
CA VAL A 28 -4.10 59.50 -40.14
C VAL A 28 -4.47 58.02 -40.12
N SER A 29 -5.48 57.62 -40.91
CA SER A 29 -5.86 56.21 -41.03
C SER A 29 -4.72 55.34 -41.56
N LEU A 30 -3.93 55.85 -42.52
CA LEU A 30 -2.77 55.14 -43.05
C LEU A 30 -1.69 54.93 -41.97
N GLU A 31 -1.45 55.91 -41.11
CA GLU A 31 -0.47 55.80 -40.04
C GLU A 31 -0.91 54.81 -38.95
N GLU A 32 -2.21 54.79 -38.61
CA GLU A 32 -2.79 53.81 -37.69
C GLU A 32 -2.69 52.38 -38.24
N ILE A 33 -2.93 52.19 -39.55
CA ILE A 33 -2.76 50.90 -40.22
C ILE A 33 -1.30 50.43 -40.16
N LYS A 34 -0.33 51.31 -40.45
CA LYS A 34 1.10 50.96 -40.36
C LYS A 34 1.51 50.53 -38.95
N GLN A 35 1.02 51.19 -37.91
CA GLN A 35 1.31 50.80 -36.53
C GLN A 35 0.71 49.43 -36.17
N LYS A 36 -0.52 49.15 -36.61
CA LYS A 36 -1.15 47.85 -36.42
C LYS A 36 -0.41 46.75 -37.19
N ASP A 37 0.00 47.00 -38.42
CA ASP A 37 0.80 46.07 -39.21
C ASP A 37 2.14 45.74 -38.53
N ALA A 38 2.81 46.75 -37.96
CA ALA A 38 4.04 46.54 -37.19
C ALA A 38 3.82 45.69 -35.94
N SER A 39 2.69 45.90 -35.24
CA SER A 39 2.32 45.12 -34.05
C SER A 39 1.94 43.68 -34.41
N ILE A 40 1.22 43.47 -35.51
CA ILE A 40 0.87 42.13 -36.03
C ILE A 40 2.14 41.38 -36.44
N ALA A 41 3.09 42.05 -37.09
CA ALA A 41 4.38 41.46 -37.44
C ALA A 41 5.15 41.01 -36.19
N ALA A 42 5.21 41.85 -35.15
CA ALA A 42 5.88 41.51 -33.89
C ALA A 42 5.23 40.31 -33.18
N LEU A 43 3.88 40.30 -33.06
CA LEU A 43 3.13 39.19 -32.48
C LEU A 43 3.31 37.88 -33.27
N SER A 44 3.42 37.96 -34.60
CA SER A 44 3.64 36.77 -35.44
C SER A 44 5.00 36.12 -35.18
N VAL A 45 6.03 36.93 -34.92
CA VAL A 45 7.37 36.45 -34.52
C VAL A 45 7.29 35.79 -33.14
N GLU A 46 6.60 36.40 -32.18
CA GLU A 46 6.43 35.84 -30.84
C GLU A 46 5.67 34.51 -30.84
N ILE A 47 4.56 34.40 -31.59
CA ILE A 47 3.81 33.15 -31.76
C ILE A 47 4.70 32.05 -32.36
N THR A 48 5.54 32.40 -33.33
CA THR A 48 6.47 31.45 -33.95
C THR A 48 7.50 30.95 -32.94
N SER A 49 8.06 31.86 -32.14
CA SER A 49 8.99 31.53 -31.05
C SER A 49 8.33 30.64 -29.99
N GLN A 50 7.12 30.97 -29.55
CA GLN A 50 6.37 30.16 -28.59
C GLN A 50 6.04 28.76 -29.13
N LYS A 51 5.66 28.64 -30.41
CA LYS A 51 5.47 27.33 -31.05
C LYS A 51 6.73 26.48 -31.03
N GLN A 52 7.90 27.10 -31.26
CA GLN A 52 9.17 26.40 -31.18
C GLN A 52 9.48 25.94 -29.74
N GLN A 53 9.22 26.78 -28.74
CA GLN A 53 9.38 26.41 -27.32
C GLN A 53 8.45 25.26 -26.92
N ILE A 54 7.18 25.27 -27.35
CA ILE A 54 6.22 24.19 -27.09
C ILE A 54 6.71 22.88 -27.71
N SER A 55 7.25 22.93 -28.94
CA SER A 55 7.81 21.75 -29.61
C SER A 55 9.01 21.18 -28.85
N GLN A 56 9.95 22.04 -28.43
CA GLN A 56 11.09 21.64 -27.59
C GLN A 56 10.65 21.03 -26.26
N LEU A 57 9.67 21.65 -25.59
CA LEU A 57 9.13 21.14 -24.33
C LEU A 57 8.46 19.77 -24.53
N GLY A 58 7.73 19.58 -25.63
CA GLY A 58 7.15 18.29 -26.01
C GLY A 58 8.20 17.19 -26.17
N SER A 59 9.32 17.49 -26.84
CA SER A 59 10.44 16.56 -26.97
C SER A 59 11.07 16.23 -25.62
N ASN A 60 11.28 17.23 -24.75
CA ASN A 60 11.84 17.02 -23.42
C ASN A 60 10.95 16.13 -22.55
N ILE A 61 9.63 16.34 -22.59
CA ILE A 61 8.67 15.50 -21.88
C ILE A 61 8.72 14.05 -22.38
N SER A 62 8.86 13.85 -23.70
CA SER A 62 8.98 12.50 -24.27
C SER A 62 10.23 11.79 -23.76
N ASN A 63 11.38 12.47 -23.80
CA ASN A 63 12.65 11.90 -23.33
C ASN A 63 12.60 11.60 -21.82
N LEU A 64 12.06 12.51 -21.02
CA LEU A 64 11.90 12.31 -19.58
C LEU A 64 10.98 11.14 -19.23
N LYS A 65 9.88 10.94 -19.99
CA LYS A 65 9.00 9.79 -19.82
C LYS A 65 9.71 8.47 -20.13
N GLU A 66 10.55 8.46 -21.16
CA GLU A 66 11.34 7.28 -21.50
C GLU A 66 12.36 6.96 -20.41
N ASP A 67 13.11 7.97 -19.94
CA ASP A 67 14.08 7.80 -18.86
C ASP A 67 13.41 7.36 -17.54
N LEU A 68 12.23 7.91 -17.22
CA LEU A 68 11.45 7.47 -16.06
C LEU A 68 11.07 5.99 -16.20
N SER A 69 10.56 5.57 -17.36
CA SER A 69 10.18 4.19 -17.61
C SER A 69 11.38 3.23 -17.48
N ARG A 70 12.55 3.63 -17.98
CA ARG A 70 13.80 2.87 -17.81
C ARG A 70 14.23 2.77 -16.35
N LYS A 71 14.16 3.86 -15.60
CA LYS A 71 14.47 3.87 -14.16
C LYS A 71 13.52 3.00 -13.37
N GLU A 72 12.23 3.01 -13.68
CA GLU A 72 11.25 2.13 -13.06
C GLU A 72 11.56 0.65 -13.33
N ALA A 73 11.96 0.30 -14.55
CA ALA A 73 12.36 -1.06 -14.88
C ALA A 73 13.63 -1.51 -14.13
N LEU A 74 14.63 -0.63 -14.03
CA LEU A 74 15.85 -0.90 -13.25
C LEU A 74 15.53 -1.11 -11.77
N LEU A 75 14.72 -0.23 -11.19
CA LEU A 75 14.32 -0.33 -9.79
C LEU A 75 13.56 -1.64 -9.51
N ARG A 76 12.68 -2.08 -10.43
CA ARG A 76 11.99 -3.37 -10.31
C ARG A 76 12.97 -4.55 -10.29
N ASN A 77 13.97 -4.54 -11.17
CA ASN A 77 15.00 -5.59 -11.22
C ASN A 77 15.87 -5.60 -9.95
N GLU A 78 16.33 -4.43 -9.50
CA GLU A 78 17.11 -4.31 -8.26
C GLU A 78 16.30 -4.78 -7.04
N THR A 79 15.02 -4.41 -6.97
CA THR A 79 14.10 -4.86 -5.92
C THR A 79 13.95 -6.38 -5.92
N GLN A 80 13.75 -7.01 -7.08
CA GLN A 80 13.67 -8.48 -7.20
C GLN A 80 14.97 -9.16 -6.80
N THR A 81 16.11 -8.61 -7.21
CA THR A 81 17.44 -9.12 -6.85
C THR A 81 17.64 -9.05 -5.34
N ARG A 82 17.29 -7.92 -4.71
CA ARG A 82 17.37 -7.73 -3.27
C ARG A 82 16.49 -8.74 -2.52
N GLN A 83 15.25 -8.93 -2.95
CA GLN A 83 14.33 -9.91 -2.34
C GLN A 83 14.93 -11.32 -2.37
N LYS A 84 15.47 -11.72 -3.53
CA LYS A 84 16.12 -13.03 -3.68
C LYS A 84 17.33 -13.20 -2.75
N LEU A 85 18.17 -12.16 -2.64
CA LEU A 85 19.32 -12.17 -1.73
C LEU A 85 18.89 -12.21 -0.27
N GLU A 86 17.82 -11.51 0.11
CA GLU A 86 17.28 -11.55 1.47
C GLU A 86 16.78 -12.95 1.83
N GLU A 87 16.08 -13.64 0.92
CA GLU A 87 15.69 -15.05 1.10
C GLU A 87 16.89 -15.98 1.25
N GLU A 88 17.93 -15.79 0.43
CA GLU A 88 19.15 -16.59 0.50
C GLU A 88 19.88 -16.39 1.83
N ILE A 89 20.00 -15.14 2.31
CA ILE A 89 20.59 -14.81 3.61
C ILE A 89 19.77 -15.43 4.74
N ILE A 90 18.44 -15.35 4.68
CA ILE A 90 17.57 -15.98 5.68
C ILE A 90 17.83 -17.49 5.70
N ASN A 91 17.85 -18.16 4.56
CA ASN A 91 18.09 -19.60 4.49
C ASN A 91 19.48 -20.00 5.01
N LEU A 92 20.51 -19.19 4.76
CA LEU A 92 21.87 -19.44 5.24
C LEU A 92 22.06 -19.19 6.74
N THR A 93 21.29 -18.27 7.31
CA THR A 93 21.41 -17.87 8.74
C THR A 93 20.32 -18.46 9.63
N MET A 94 19.35 -19.18 9.04
CA MET A 94 18.24 -19.81 9.74
C MET A 94 18.75 -20.89 10.69
N VAL A 95 18.34 -20.76 11.94
CA VAL A 95 18.62 -21.71 13.02
C VAL A 95 17.42 -22.62 13.22
N ALA A 96 16.20 -22.06 13.17
CA ALA A 96 14.98 -22.83 13.32
C ALA A 96 13.78 -22.12 12.67
N LYS A 97 12.75 -22.90 12.37
CA LYS A 97 11.49 -22.44 11.78
C LYS A 97 10.31 -23.12 12.47
N GLY A 98 9.21 -22.40 12.62
CA GLY A 98 7.92 -22.94 13.04
C GLY A 98 6.82 -22.41 12.13
N ASP A 99 6.01 -23.32 11.59
CA ASP A 99 4.93 -23.02 10.66
C ASP A 99 3.57 -23.31 11.31
N TYR A 100 2.64 -22.37 11.20
CA TYR A 100 1.30 -22.50 11.76
C TYR A 100 0.26 -21.68 10.98
N GLY A 101 -1.02 -21.76 11.38
CA GLY A 101 -2.10 -20.98 10.79
C GLY A 101 -2.61 -19.90 11.74
N VAL A 102 -2.76 -18.67 11.24
CA VAL A 102 -3.46 -17.57 11.91
C VAL A 102 -4.84 -17.40 11.28
N LEU A 103 -5.85 -17.13 12.10
CA LEU A 103 -7.24 -16.96 11.65
C LEU A 103 -7.62 -15.48 11.57
N GLY A 104 -7.95 -15.03 10.37
CA GLY A 104 -8.50 -13.70 10.09
C GLY A 104 -9.97 -13.76 9.65
N VAL A 105 -10.59 -12.61 9.48
CA VAL A 105 -11.91 -12.44 8.87
C VAL A 105 -11.87 -11.34 7.82
N ASP A 106 -12.66 -11.47 6.77
CA ASP A 106 -12.84 -10.39 5.78
C ASP A 106 -14.03 -9.47 6.13
N ASP A 107 -14.24 -8.46 5.29
CA ASP A 107 -15.34 -7.49 5.44
C ASP A 107 -16.74 -8.13 5.41
N ASN A 108 -16.88 -9.35 4.87
CA ASN A 108 -18.12 -10.11 4.83
C ASN A 108 -18.27 -11.07 6.04
N ASN A 109 -17.37 -10.96 7.02
CA ASN A 109 -17.31 -11.84 8.20
C ASN A 109 -17.09 -13.32 7.84
N ILE A 110 -16.42 -13.58 6.70
CA ILE A 110 -15.95 -14.91 6.31
C ILE A 110 -14.56 -15.10 6.90
N GLY A 111 -14.34 -16.23 7.57
CA GLY A 111 -13.05 -16.54 8.17
C GLY A 111 -12.06 -17.11 7.14
N HIS A 112 -10.77 -16.84 7.34
CA HIS A 112 -9.69 -17.36 6.49
C HIS A 112 -8.51 -17.82 7.35
N VAL A 113 -7.84 -18.89 6.94
CA VAL A 113 -6.55 -19.31 7.51
C VAL A 113 -5.43 -18.68 6.70
N ILE A 114 -4.50 -18.04 7.40
CA ILE A 114 -3.39 -17.28 6.84
C ILE A 114 -2.10 -17.97 7.29
N PRO A 115 -1.19 -18.31 6.36
CA PRO A 115 0.10 -18.87 6.70
C PRO A 115 0.88 -17.94 7.63
N LEU A 116 1.35 -18.50 8.73
CA LEU A 116 2.23 -17.87 9.70
C LEU A 116 3.53 -18.66 9.74
N GLU A 117 4.65 -17.97 9.55
CA GLU A 117 5.98 -18.53 9.73
C GLU A 117 6.73 -17.73 10.79
N VAL A 118 7.37 -18.42 11.73
CA VAL A 118 8.32 -17.83 12.67
C VAL A 118 9.70 -18.40 12.38
N ILE A 119 10.62 -17.54 11.98
CA ILE A 119 12.00 -17.90 11.65
C ILE A 119 12.92 -17.31 12.71
N ILE A 120 13.78 -18.14 13.28
CA ILE A 120 14.85 -17.75 14.20
C ILE A 120 16.16 -17.84 13.43
N LYS A 121 16.92 -16.74 13.36
CA LYS A 121 18.21 -16.69 12.68
C LYS A 121 19.28 -16.03 13.54
N ASP A 122 20.54 -16.20 13.19
CA ASP A 122 21.62 -15.41 13.79
C ASP A 122 21.42 -13.91 13.54
N GLY A 123 21.67 -13.10 14.58
CA GLY A 123 21.38 -11.67 14.54
C GLY A 123 21.69 -10.92 15.82
N ASN A 124 21.01 -9.79 16.03
CA ASN A 124 21.31 -8.82 17.09
C ASN A 124 20.20 -8.72 18.14
N GLY A 125 19.22 -9.62 18.12
CA GLY A 125 18.09 -9.59 19.07
C GLY A 125 16.88 -8.83 18.56
N ASN A 126 16.76 -8.62 17.24
CA ASN A 126 15.66 -7.86 16.67
C ASN A 126 14.43 -8.75 16.43
N LEU A 127 13.25 -8.14 16.56
CA LEU A 127 11.98 -8.72 16.13
C LEU A 127 11.51 -8.01 14.86
N PHE A 128 11.39 -8.75 13.77
CA PHE A 128 10.88 -8.27 12.50
C PHE A 128 9.50 -8.85 12.25
N LEU A 129 8.55 -7.98 11.94
CA LEU A 129 7.19 -8.35 11.57
C LEU A 129 6.99 -8.03 10.09
N ASN A 130 6.75 -9.06 9.29
CA ASN A 130 6.51 -8.94 7.85
C ASN A 130 5.08 -9.34 7.54
N VAL A 131 4.26 -8.36 7.19
CA VAL A 131 2.85 -8.53 6.90
C VAL A 131 2.58 -8.12 5.46
N ALA A 132 1.94 -9.00 4.69
CA ALA A 132 1.59 -8.74 3.29
C ALA A 132 0.18 -9.22 2.95
N ASN A 133 -0.51 -8.42 2.13
CA ASN A 133 -1.87 -8.70 1.62
C ASN A 133 -2.93 -8.91 2.71
N VAL A 134 -2.71 -8.38 3.92
CA VAL A 134 -3.65 -8.47 5.04
C VAL A 134 -3.61 -7.18 5.84
N LEU A 135 -4.78 -6.74 6.30
CA LEU A 135 -4.92 -5.60 7.20
C LEU A 135 -4.71 -6.08 8.64
N VAL A 136 -3.83 -5.39 9.34
CA VAL A 136 -3.55 -5.62 10.76
C VAL A 136 -3.73 -4.30 11.50
N ASP A 137 -4.25 -4.37 12.72
CA ASP A 137 -4.35 -3.22 13.61
C ASP A 137 -3.02 -2.97 14.35
N GLU A 138 -2.96 -1.86 15.10
CA GLU A 138 -1.79 -1.45 15.87
C GLU A 138 -1.37 -2.46 16.95
N SER A 139 -2.28 -3.33 17.38
CA SER A 139 -2.02 -4.30 18.43
C SER A 139 -1.21 -5.51 17.95
N MET A 140 -1.02 -5.69 16.64
CA MET A 140 -0.22 -6.79 16.09
C MET A 140 1.24 -6.73 16.56
N GLN A 141 1.84 -5.53 16.62
CA GLN A 141 3.23 -5.40 17.03
C GLN A 141 3.43 -5.74 18.52
N SER A 142 2.55 -5.25 19.39
CA SER A 142 2.58 -5.59 20.82
C SER A 142 2.29 -7.07 21.03
N SER A 143 1.31 -7.63 20.30
CA SER A 143 0.97 -9.05 20.39
C SER A 143 2.15 -9.95 19.99
N ALA A 144 2.86 -9.60 18.92
CA ALA A 144 4.07 -10.29 18.50
C ALA A 144 5.18 -10.25 19.56
N GLN A 145 5.40 -9.10 20.19
CA GLN A 145 6.40 -8.96 21.27
C GLN A 145 6.06 -9.85 22.47
N THR A 146 4.82 -9.77 22.95
CA THR A 146 4.34 -10.62 24.05
C THR A 146 4.41 -12.10 23.67
N ALA A 147 4.03 -12.47 22.45
CA ALA A 147 4.08 -13.85 21.98
C ALA A 147 5.51 -14.42 22.02
N ILE A 148 6.51 -13.67 21.56
CA ILE A 148 7.92 -14.10 21.60
C ILE A 148 8.44 -14.15 23.03
N GLN A 149 8.06 -13.20 23.88
CA GLN A 149 8.42 -13.24 25.30
C GLN A 149 7.88 -14.51 25.97
N VAL A 150 6.57 -14.76 25.87
CA VAL A 150 5.92 -15.94 26.46
C VAL A 150 6.52 -17.23 25.90
N ALA A 151 6.77 -17.30 24.59
CA ALA A 151 7.41 -18.47 23.98
C ALA A 151 8.78 -18.75 24.63
N ARG A 152 9.62 -17.73 24.84
CA ARG A 152 10.92 -17.89 25.52
C ARG A 152 10.77 -18.39 26.95
N GLU A 153 9.79 -17.89 27.69
CA GLU A 153 9.53 -18.29 29.07
C GLU A 153 9.09 -19.76 29.15
N VAL A 154 8.20 -20.17 28.25
CA VAL A 154 7.69 -21.55 28.15
C VAL A 154 8.78 -22.54 27.72
N THR A 155 9.61 -22.19 26.74
CA THR A 155 10.67 -23.09 26.25
C THR A 155 11.96 -23.00 27.04
N ARG A 156 12.14 -21.95 27.86
CA ARG A 156 13.40 -21.56 28.50
C ARG A 156 14.54 -21.36 27.49
N THR A 157 14.19 -20.92 26.28
CA THR A 157 15.16 -20.67 25.20
C THR A 157 15.66 -19.24 25.27
N SER A 158 16.98 -19.06 25.28
CA SER A 158 17.59 -17.75 25.09
C SER A 158 17.61 -17.39 23.61
N LEU A 159 17.15 -16.18 23.28
CA LEU A 159 17.26 -15.58 21.95
C LEU A 159 18.38 -14.52 21.89
N THR A 160 19.35 -14.55 22.81
CA THR A 160 20.52 -13.67 22.73
C THR A 160 21.24 -13.88 21.39
N ASN A 161 21.53 -12.79 20.69
CA ASN A 161 22.14 -12.80 19.36
C ASN A 161 21.32 -13.57 18.30
N LYS A 162 19.99 -13.64 18.47
CA LYS A 162 19.08 -14.19 17.47
C LYS A 162 18.08 -13.12 17.05
N ASP A 163 17.88 -12.98 15.76
CA ASP A 163 16.73 -12.24 15.25
C ASP A 163 15.54 -13.19 15.07
N VAL A 164 14.34 -12.67 15.32
CA VAL A 164 13.08 -13.39 15.07
C VAL A 164 12.34 -12.68 13.95
N LEU A 165 11.97 -13.42 12.92
CA LEU A 165 11.16 -12.95 11.81
C LEU A 165 9.80 -13.62 11.92
N ILE A 166 8.74 -12.82 11.98
CA ILE A 166 7.36 -13.29 11.94
C ILE A 166 6.78 -12.88 10.59
N ASN A 167 6.49 -13.87 9.75
CA ASN A 167 5.86 -13.65 8.45
C ASN A 167 4.39 -14.03 8.52
N VAL A 168 3.51 -13.08 8.22
CA VAL A 168 2.07 -13.31 8.03
C VAL A 168 1.70 -12.79 6.66
N LYS A 169 1.60 -13.69 5.69
CA LYS A 169 1.39 -13.34 4.29
C LYS A 169 0.16 -14.04 3.77
N ALA A 170 -0.88 -13.27 3.47
CA ALA A 170 -2.06 -13.82 2.84
C ALA A 170 -1.84 -14.01 1.32
N PRO A 171 -2.42 -15.06 0.71
CA PRO A 171 -2.53 -15.15 -0.74
C PRO A 171 -3.25 -13.91 -1.28
N VAL A 172 -2.85 -13.44 -2.46
CA VAL A 172 -3.55 -12.34 -3.14
C VAL A 172 -4.95 -12.83 -3.50
N GLN A 173 -5.99 -12.26 -2.87
CA GLN A 173 -7.39 -12.61 -3.07
C GLN A 173 -8.25 -11.35 -3.26
N GLU A 174 -9.43 -11.52 -3.86
CA GLU A 174 -10.44 -10.45 -3.93
C GLU A 174 -11.10 -10.27 -2.56
N GLY A 175 -10.59 -9.32 -1.77
CA GLY A 175 -11.14 -8.98 -0.46
C GLY A 175 -10.09 -8.41 0.49
N LYS A 176 -10.50 -7.52 1.39
CA LYS A 176 -9.62 -7.03 2.45
C LYS A 176 -9.67 -8.00 3.63
N LEU A 177 -8.74 -8.96 3.62
CA LEU A 177 -8.56 -9.83 4.75
C LEU A 177 -8.04 -9.02 5.94
N SER A 178 -8.67 -9.16 7.10
CA SER A 178 -8.30 -8.45 8.32
C SER A 178 -7.99 -9.44 9.44
N ILE A 179 -6.87 -9.22 10.13
CA ILE A 179 -6.55 -9.88 11.39
C ILE A 179 -6.63 -8.80 12.46
N SER A 180 -7.51 -8.97 13.44
CA SER A 180 -7.36 -8.20 14.67
C SER A 180 -6.08 -8.65 15.36
N GLY A 181 -5.10 -7.75 15.49
CA GLY A 181 -3.70 -8.06 15.77
C GLY A 181 -3.53 -8.86 17.04
N GLY A 182 -4.26 -8.49 18.10
CA GLY A 182 -4.28 -9.22 19.36
C GLY A 182 -4.70 -10.68 19.18
N SER A 183 -5.68 -10.98 18.34
CA SER A 183 -6.27 -12.33 18.22
C SER A 183 -5.37 -13.40 17.59
N ALA A 184 -4.22 -12.98 17.03
CA ALA A 184 -3.18 -13.84 16.48
C ALA A 184 -2.14 -14.25 17.53
N GLY A 185 -2.13 -13.61 18.70
CA GLY A 185 -1.09 -13.77 19.72
C GLY A 185 -0.81 -15.22 20.10
N GLY A 186 -1.85 -15.99 20.43
CA GLY A 186 -1.68 -17.41 20.78
C GLY A 186 -1.07 -18.23 19.63
N ALA A 187 -1.49 -17.99 18.39
CA ALA A 187 -1.01 -18.71 17.22
C ALA A 187 0.46 -18.38 16.93
N ILE A 188 0.84 -17.10 17.07
CA ILE A 188 2.24 -16.65 17.00
C ILE A 188 3.07 -17.34 18.09
N THR A 189 2.55 -17.45 19.31
CA THR A 189 3.26 -18.13 20.40
C THR A 189 3.47 -19.61 20.12
N ILE A 190 2.48 -20.33 19.57
CA ILE A 190 2.65 -21.74 19.18
C ILE A 190 3.74 -21.88 18.12
N ALA A 191 3.69 -21.09 17.05
CA ALA A 191 4.70 -21.14 15.99
C ALA A 191 6.10 -20.80 16.53
N ALA A 192 6.21 -19.84 17.45
CA ALA A 192 7.47 -19.48 18.09
C ALA A 192 8.00 -20.60 19.00
N ILE A 193 7.14 -21.24 19.81
CA ILE A 193 7.50 -22.38 20.66
C ILE A 193 8.00 -23.55 19.79
N ALA A 194 7.30 -23.81 18.69
CA ALA A 194 7.65 -24.82 17.71
C ALA A 194 9.03 -24.57 17.09
N ALA A 195 9.29 -23.33 16.64
CA ALA A 195 10.60 -22.91 16.15
C ALA A 195 11.69 -23.10 17.22
N MET A 196 11.45 -22.62 18.45
CA MET A 196 12.43 -22.71 19.54
C MET A 196 12.74 -24.15 19.98
N LYS A 197 11.78 -25.08 19.82
CA LYS A 197 11.96 -26.49 20.16
C LYS A 197 12.41 -27.35 18.98
N GLY A 198 12.33 -26.83 17.74
CA GLY A 198 12.58 -27.61 16.53
C GLY A 198 11.55 -28.72 16.31
N ILE A 199 10.27 -28.44 16.60
CA ILE A 199 9.16 -29.39 16.45
C ILE A 199 8.13 -28.82 15.47
N GLU A 200 7.58 -29.63 14.58
CA GLU A 200 6.47 -29.21 13.72
C GLU A 200 5.15 -29.20 14.49
N PRO A 201 4.38 -28.10 14.48
CA PRO A 201 3.03 -28.09 15.00
C PRO A 201 2.10 -29.02 14.23
N ARG A 202 1.11 -29.57 14.93
CA ARG A 202 0.01 -30.32 14.34
C ARG A 202 -0.81 -29.43 13.42
N GLN A 203 -0.85 -29.80 12.14
CA GLN A 203 -1.62 -29.08 11.11
C GLN A 203 -3.13 -29.33 11.22
N ASP A 204 -3.56 -30.37 11.95
CA ASP A 204 -4.97 -30.66 12.21
C ASP A 204 -5.53 -29.97 13.46
N VAL A 205 -4.74 -29.10 14.10
CA VAL A 205 -5.13 -28.30 15.26
C VAL A 205 -4.87 -26.83 14.98
N LEU A 206 -5.93 -26.02 14.96
CA LEU A 206 -5.83 -24.57 14.82
C LEU A 206 -6.32 -23.87 16.08
N MET A 207 -5.84 -22.67 16.33
CA MET A 207 -6.27 -21.89 17.48
C MET A 207 -6.36 -20.39 17.20
N THR A 208 -7.14 -19.72 18.03
CA THR A 208 -7.22 -18.26 18.08
C THR A 208 -7.25 -17.81 19.53
N GLY A 209 -6.82 -16.57 19.78
CA GLY A 209 -6.77 -16.03 21.13
C GLY A 209 -5.72 -14.93 21.23
N THR A 210 -5.98 -13.93 22.07
CA THR A 210 -4.90 -13.03 22.49
C THR A 210 -3.96 -13.76 23.43
N ILE A 211 -2.70 -13.32 23.49
CA ILE A 211 -1.73 -13.81 24.48
C ILE A 211 -1.36 -12.68 25.42
N ASN A 212 -1.43 -12.96 26.72
CA ASN A 212 -1.02 -12.05 27.77
C ASN A 212 0.34 -12.47 28.34
N GLU A 213 1.03 -11.54 29.01
CA GLU A 213 2.34 -11.79 29.65
C GLU A 213 2.27 -12.87 30.74
N ASP A 214 1.11 -13.09 31.36
CA ASP A 214 0.88 -14.15 32.35
C ASP A 214 0.53 -15.51 31.71
N HIS A 215 0.75 -15.64 30.39
CA HIS A 215 0.51 -16.82 29.56
C HIS A 215 -0.98 -17.12 29.31
N SER A 216 -1.90 -16.30 29.83
CA SER A 216 -3.33 -16.51 29.64
C SER A 216 -3.79 -16.18 28.21
N ILE A 217 -4.79 -16.93 27.76
CA ILE A 217 -5.42 -16.75 26.44
C ILE A 217 -6.67 -15.89 26.59
N GLY A 218 -6.68 -14.73 25.93
CA GLY A 218 -7.78 -13.77 26.00
C GLY A 218 -8.75 -13.86 24.82
N GLN A 219 -9.92 -13.23 25.01
CA GLN A 219 -11.06 -13.31 24.09
C GLN A 219 -10.79 -12.68 22.72
N ILE A 220 -11.56 -13.13 21.73
CA ILE A 220 -11.45 -12.68 20.34
C ILE A 220 -12.81 -12.36 19.73
N GLY A 221 -12.80 -11.60 18.64
CA GLY A 221 -13.96 -11.35 17.80
C GLY A 221 -14.18 -12.46 16.77
N ALA A 222 -15.45 -12.66 16.39
CA ALA A 222 -15.91 -13.59 15.35
C ALA A 222 -15.44 -15.06 15.53
N PRO A 223 -15.57 -15.67 16.74
CA PRO A 223 -15.10 -17.04 16.99
C PRO A 223 -15.72 -18.07 16.04
N ARG A 224 -17.00 -17.91 15.70
CA ARG A 224 -17.71 -18.80 14.77
C ARG A 224 -17.15 -18.78 13.35
N ALA A 225 -16.86 -17.59 12.80
CA ALA A 225 -16.33 -17.46 11.45
C ALA A 225 -14.93 -18.08 11.35
N LYS A 226 -14.09 -17.83 12.35
CA LYS A 226 -12.76 -18.42 12.48
C LYS A 226 -12.82 -19.94 12.63
N GLY A 227 -13.76 -20.46 13.41
CA GLY A 227 -13.96 -21.91 13.55
C GLY A 227 -14.39 -22.59 12.25
N ILE A 228 -15.29 -21.98 11.48
CA ILE A 228 -15.65 -22.48 10.14
C ILE A 228 -14.42 -22.54 9.24
N ALA A 229 -13.62 -21.48 9.22
CA ALA A 229 -12.41 -21.42 8.40
C ALA A 229 -11.38 -22.50 8.80
N ALA A 230 -11.23 -22.74 10.11
CA ALA A 230 -10.37 -23.80 10.62
C ALA A 230 -10.81 -25.18 10.08
N ARG A 231 -12.11 -25.49 10.17
CA ARG A 231 -12.68 -26.72 9.61
C ARG A 231 -12.47 -26.82 8.10
N GLU A 232 -12.72 -25.75 7.36
CA GLU A 232 -12.59 -25.75 5.89
C GLU A 232 -11.14 -25.95 5.44
N ASN A 233 -10.18 -25.63 6.29
CA ASN A 233 -8.77 -25.93 6.11
C ASN A 233 -8.33 -27.28 6.73
N GLY A 234 -9.28 -28.15 7.08
CA GLY A 234 -9.00 -29.52 7.51
C GLY A 234 -8.65 -29.70 8.98
N ALA A 235 -8.80 -28.66 9.82
CA ALA A 235 -8.62 -28.82 11.26
C ALA A 235 -9.66 -29.79 11.84
N LYS A 236 -9.21 -30.66 12.73
CA LYS A 236 -10.06 -31.57 13.51
C LYS A 236 -10.39 -31.01 14.89
N LEU A 237 -9.50 -30.16 15.40
CA LEU A 237 -9.60 -29.51 16.70
C LEU A 237 -9.37 -28.01 16.54
N PHE A 238 -10.28 -27.22 17.08
CA PHE A 238 -10.20 -25.77 17.13
C PHE A 238 -10.14 -25.30 18.59
N LEU A 239 -9.00 -24.72 18.98
CA LEU A 239 -8.80 -24.20 20.33
C LEU A 239 -9.23 -22.73 20.40
N VAL A 240 -10.02 -22.40 21.42
CA VAL A 240 -10.58 -21.06 21.62
C VAL A 240 -10.37 -20.58 23.06
N PRO A 241 -10.46 -19.26 23.31
CA PRO A 241 -10.40 -18.71 24.66
C PRO A 241 -11.53 -19.24 25.55
N PRO A 242 -11.36 -19.20 26.89
CA PRO A 242 -12.37 -19.68 27.83
C PRO A 242 -13.68 -18.88 27.70
N GLY A 243 -14.81 -19.60 27.69
CA GLY A 243 -16.15 -19.03 27.54
C GLY A 243 -16.61 -18.81 26.09
N GLN A 244 -15.74 -18.98 25.09
CA GLN A 244 -16.11 -18.71 23.68
C GLN A 244 -16.50 -19.96 22.89
N LYS A 245 -16.46 -21.17 23.47
CA LYS A 245 -16.91 -22.39 22.78
C LYS A 245 -18.38 -22.33 22.38
N SER A 246 -19.23 -21.75 23.23
CA SER A 246 -20.66 -21.57 22.95
C SER A 246 -20.91 -20.60 21.78
N GLU A 247 -20.07 -19.58 21.64
CA GLU A 247 -20.13 -18.61 20.53
C GLU A 247 -19.73 -19.23 19.19
N VAL A 248 -18.82 -20.21 19.19
CA VAL A 248 -18.49 -21.00 17.98
C VAL A 248 -19.69 -21.83 17.55
N GLY A 249 -20.37 -22.46 18.51
CA GLY A 249 -21.48 -23.38 18.25
C GLY A 249 -21.02 -24.69 17.60
N ASP A 250 -21.97 -25.46 17.06
CA ASP A 250 -21.65 -26.67 16.31
C ASP A 250 -21.20 -26.31 14.89
N ILE A 251 -19.95 -26.62 14.60
CA ILE A 251 -19.31 -26.44 13.29
C ILE A 251 -18.92 -27.77 12.63
N GLY A 252 -19.12 -28.91 13.31
CA GLY A 252 -18.74 -30.23 12.82
C GLY A 252 -17.27 -30.63 13.04
N ILE A 253 -16.52 -29.90 13.87
CA ILE A 253 -15.19 -30.27 14.37
C ILE A 253 -15.15 -30.10 15.88
N GLU A 254 -14.15 -30.69 16.54
CA GLU A 254 -14.01 -30.53 17.99
C GLU A 254 -13.60 -29.09 18.33
N VAL A 255 -14.28 -28.48 19.30
CA VAL A 255 -13.95 -27.16 19.82
C VAL A 255 -13.60 -27.29 21.29
N MET A 256 -12.43 -26.81 21.68
CA MET A 256 -11.91 -26.91 23.04
C MET A 256 -11.49 -25.55 23.56
N GLU A 257 -11.85 -25.26 24.81
CA GLU A 257 -11.42 -24.05 25.48
C GLU A 257 -10.06 -24.27 26.11
N VAL A 258 -9.15 -23.31 25.92
CA VAL A 258 -7.81 -23.32 26.51
C VAL A 258 -7.58 -22.02 27.28
N ARG A 259 -7.10 -22.13 28.51
CA ARG A 259 -6.90 -20.98 29.40
C ARG A 259 -5.51 -20.38 29.28
N THR A 260 -4.51 -21.21 29.00
CA THR A 260 -3.11 -20.78 28.88
C THR A 260 -2.46 -21.37 27.64
N ILE A 261 -1.34 -20.78 27.22
CA ILE A 261 -0.59 -21.28 26.08
C ILE A 261 -0.03 -22.70 26.33
N GLU A 262 0.38 -23.05 27.54
CA GLU A 262 0.87 -24.40 27.85
C GLU A 262 -0.21 -25.45 27.67
N GLU A 263 -1.46 -25.10 27.98
CA GLU A 263 -2.59 -25.95 27.69
C GLU A 263 -2.78 -26.13 26.19
N ALA A 264 -2.75 -25.05 25.42
CA ALA A 264 -2.88 -25.13 23.96
C ALA A 264 -1.76 -25.94 23.30
N VAL A 265 -0.52 -25.75 23.78
CA VAL A 265 0.67 -26.46 23.28
C VAL A 265 0.51 -27.97 23.44
N ARG A 266 -0.09 -28.47 24.54
CA ARG A 266 -0.33 -29.93 24.73
C ARG A 266 -1.18 -30.56 23.62
N TYR A 267 -2.00 -29.77 22.93
CA TYR A 267 -2.83 -30.23 21.83
C TYR A 267 -2.20 -29.95 20.46
N ALA A 268 -1.43 -28.87 20.34
CA ALA A 268 -0.93 -28.36 19.07
C ALA A 268 0.51 -28.80 18.72
N ILE A 269 1.32 -29.26 19.68
CA ILE A 269 2.71 -29.71 19.49
C ILE A 269 2.92 -31.00 20.28
#